data_AF-A0A3D3K7K7-F1
#
_entry.id   AF-A0A3D3K7K7-F1
#
_cell.length_a   1.000
_cell.length_b   1.000
_cell.length_c   1.000
_cell.angle_alpha   90.00
_cell.angle_beta   90.00
_cell.angle_gamma   90.00
#
_symmetry.space_group_name_H-M   'P 1'
#
loop_
_entity.id
_entity.type
_entity.pdbx_description
1 polymer ?
#
loop_
_entity_poly.entity_id
_entity_poly.type
_entity_poly.pdbx_seq_one_letter_code
_entity_poly.pdbx_strand_id
1 'polypeptide(L)'
;MKLSRALFSFRHRVVVIFVGVALGALSLLYTNNMAHRLKEKEQHDVVLWAHAMERVNRDAQGGALEDPLVHDLISNNNNIPFIITNQDLEVLESHLVPDRIIDHPDLLRRQIERFTEENPPLPVRFWWSADHYHIIFYGKSRLLKSLYYFPYVQLLVITVFVVLGFIAFRSSKHDEQNRVWIGLAKETAHQLGTPTSSLLGWIEYLRTQQVDQSAVEEMQKDLTHLMKIVDRFSKIGSETPLTPANINEVVGESVMYFRKRIPRNVTLDYNG
;
A
#
# COMPACT_ATOMS: atom_id res chain seq x y z
N MET A 1 3.66 31.09 -13.86
CA MET A 1 3.80 29.63 -13.75
C MET A 1 2.42 28.97 -13.88
N LYS A 2 1.92 28.78 -15.11
CA LYS A 2 0.55 28.30 -15.44
C LYS A 2 0.58 26.92 -16.15
N LEU A 3 1.52 26.04 -15.78
CA LEU A 3 1.67 24.74 -16.45
C LEU A 3 1.01 23.54 -15.73
N SER A 4 0.45 23.71 -14.52
CA SER A 4 0.14 22.55 -13.66
C SER A 4 -1.34 22.16 -13.49
N ARG A 5 -2.30 22.86 -14.10
CA ARG A 5 -3.74 22.52 -13.90
C ARG A 5 -4.37 21.65 -15.00
N ALA A 6 -3.74 21.54 -16.18
CA ALA A 6 -4.30 20.76 -17.29
C ALA A 6 -3.86 19.28 -17.30
N LEU A 7 -2.71 18.96 -16.69
CA LEU A 7 -2.16 17.60 -16.67
C LEU A 7 -2.95 16.59 -15.80
N PHE A 8 -3.91 17.07 -15.00
CA PHE A 8 -4.66 16.24 -14.04
C PHE A 8 -6.18 16.25 -14.29
N SER A 9 -6.60 16.29 -15.56
CA SER A 9 -8.00 16.07 -15.95
C SER A 9 -8.45 14.64 -15.59
N PHE A 10 -9.76 14.44 -15.35
CA PHE A 10 -10.33 13.13 -15.01
C PHE A 10 -9.89 12.02 -16.00
N ARG A 11 -9.76 12.36 -17.28
CA ARG A 11 -9.33 11.43 -18.35
C ARG A 11 -7.89 10.93 -18.14
N HIS A 12 -6.95 11.80 -17.75
CA HIS A 12 -5.57 11.39 -17.48
C HIS A 12 -5.47 10.48 -16.25
N ARG A 13 -6.32 10.71 -15.24
CA ARG A 13 -6.35 9.86 -14.03
C ARG A 13 -6.83 8.44 -14.34
N VAL A 14 -7.87 8.29 -15.17
CA VAL A 14 -8.36 6.99 -15.62
C VAL A 14 -7.31 6.26 -16.47
N VAL A 15 -6.60 6.98 -17.34
CA VAL A 15 -5.50 6.40 -18.14
C VAL A 15 -4.38 5.89 -17.23
N VAL A 16 -3.98 6.64 -16.20
CA VAL A 16 -2.93 6.19 -15.26
C VAL A 16 -3.35 4.93 -14.51
N ILE A 17 -4.61 4.84 -14.07
CA ILE A 17 -5.14 3.63 -13.43
C ILE A 17 -5.09 2.44 -14.39
N PHE A 18 -5.58 2.62 -15.62
CA PHE A 18 -5.58 1.55 -16.62
C PHE A 18 -4.17 1.07 -16.96
N VAL A 19 -3.23 2.00 -17.16
CA VAL A 19 -1.82 1.68 -17.41
C VAL A 19 -1.21 0.94 -16.21
N GLY A 20 -1.50 1.39 -14.98
CA GLY A 20 -1.03 0.71 -13.77
C GLY A 20 -1.55 -0.73 -13.65
N VAL A 21 -2.84 -0.94 -13.93
CA VAL A 21 -3.45 -2.28 -13.93
C VAL A 21 -2.85 -3.14 -15.05
N ALA A 22 -2.67 -2.60 -16.25
CA ALA A 22 -2.09 -3.33 -17.37
C ALA A 22 -0.62 -3.73 -17.09
N LEU A 23 0.19 -2.83 -16.53
CA LEU A 23 1.56 -3.12 -16.13
C LEU A 23 1.62 -4.16 -15.01
N GLY A 24 0.73 -4.07 -14.02
CA GLY A 24 0.61 -5.07 -12.95
C GLY A 24 0.27 -6.45 -13.51
N ALA A 25 -0.73 -6.54 -14.39
CA ALA A 25 -1.12 -7.78 -15.04
C ALA A 25 0.02 -8.37 -15.91
N LEU A 26 0.67 -7.53 -16.73
CA LEU A 26 1.81 -7.96 -17.57
C LEU A 26 2.96 -8.50 -16.72
N SER A 27 3.28 -7.83 -15.61
CA SER A 27 4.35 -8.25 -14.71
C SER A 27 4.04 -9.58 -13.99
N LEU A 28 2.78 -9.79 -13.59
CA LEU A 28 2.33 -11.06 -13.02
C LEU A 28 2.42 -12.21 -14.04
N LEU A 29 1.94 -11.97 -15.26
CA LEU A 29 2.01 -12.95 -16.35
C LEU A 29 3.47 -13.30 -16.69
N TYR A 30 4.33 -12.29 -16.77
CA TYR A 30 5.75 -12.48 -17.04
C TYR A 30 6.44 -13.30 -15.94
N THR A 31 6.19 -12.99 -14.67
CA THR A 31 6.77 -13.71 -13.53
C THR A 31 6.30 -15.16 -13.49
N ASN A 32 5.01 -15.41 -13.72
CA ASN A 32 4.47 -16.77 -13.75
C ASN A 32 5.09 -17.60 -14.88
N ASN A 33 5.22 -17.01 -16.07
CA ASN A 33 5.89 -17.66 -17.20
C ASN A 33 7.37 -17.94 -16.90
N MET A 34 8.08 -17.00 -16.25
CA MET A 34 9.47 -17.21 -15.83
C MET A 34 9.59 -18.38 -14.83
N ALA A 35 8.64 -18.51 -13.89
CA ALA A 35 8.65 -19.60 -12.91
C ALA A 35 8.47 -20.96 -13.60
N HIS A 36 7.56 -21.04 -14.57
CA HIS A 36 7.38 -22.24 -15.40
C HIS A 36 8.64 -22.61 -16.18
N ARG A 37 9.24 -21.65 -16.89
CA ARG A 37 10.48 -21.89 -17.66
C ARG A 37 11.65 -22.31 -16.77
N LEU A 38 11.77 -21.70 -15.59
CA LEU A 38 12.81 -22.08 -14.63
C LEU A 38 12.57 -23.49 -14.10
N LYS A 39 11.31 -23.85 -13.79
CA LYS A 39 10.97 -25.22 -13.39
C LYS A 39 11.36 -26.25 -14.45
N GLU A 40 10.98 -26.02 -15.71
CA GLU A 40 11.31 -26.92 -16.83
C GLU A 40 12.82 -27.05 -17.01
N LYS A 41 13.55 -25.93 -16.91
CA LYS A 41 15.01 -25.93 -16.97
C LYS A 41 15.61 -26.74 -15.81
N GLU A 42 15.20 -26.49 -14.58
CA GLU A 42 15.71 -27.21 -13.40
C GLU A 42 15.45 -28.72 -13.49
N GLN A 43 14.28 -29.13 -14.02
CA GLN A 43 13.98 -30.54 -14.26
C GLN A 43 14.86 -31.13 -15.36
N HIS A 44 15.11 -30.39 -16.44
CA HIS A 44 16.01 -30.81 -17.51
C HIS A 44 17.46 -30.95 -17.04
N ASP A 45 17.93 -30.03 -16.20
CA ASP A 45 19.28 -30.05 -15.63
C ASP A 45 19.49 -31.33 -14.78
N VAL A 46 18.50 -31.70 -13.95
CA VAL A 46 18.54 -32.94 -13.15
C VAL A 46 18.58 -34.20 -14.03
N VAL A 47 17.81 -34.21 -15.12
CA VAL A 47 17.84 -35.31 -16.11
C VAL A 47 19.22 -35.43 -16.75
N LEU A 48 19.85 -34.31 -17.07
CA LEU A 48 21.21 -34.31 -17.62
C LEU A 48 22.23 -34.87 -16.63
N TRP A 49 22.10 -34.56 -15.33
CA TRP A 49 22.95 -35.15 -14.30
C TRP A 49 22.79 -36.67 -14.22
N ALA A 50 21.55 -37.16 -14.21
CA ALA A 50 21.29 -38.59 -14.21
C ALA A 50 21.92 -39.28 -15.43
N HIS A 51 21.74 -38.72 -16.63
CA HIS A 51 22.34 -39.28 -17.85
C HIS A 51 23.88 -39.26 -17.82
N ALA A 52 24.48 -38.20 -17.25
CA ALA A 52 25.93 -38.12 -17.06
C ALA A 52 26.41 -39.22 -16.09
N MET A 53 25.72 -39.42 -14.97
CA MET A 53 26.00 -40.49 -14.01
C MET A 53 25.87 -41.88 -14.64
N GLU A 54 24.80 -42.13 -15.39
CA GLU A 54 24.61 -43.42 -16.10
C GLU A 54 25.74 -43.69 -17.10
N ARG A 55 26.22 -42.65 -17.80
CA ARG A 55 27.33 -42.79 -18.74
C ARG A 55 28.66 -43.10 -18.04
N VAL A 56 28.98 -42.39 -16.96
CA VAL A 56 30.20 -42.66 -16.19
C VAL A 56 30.16 -44.06 -15.58
N ASN A 57 29.02 -44.44 -15.00
CA ASN A 57 28.79 -45.81 -14.52
C ASN A 57 28.82 -46.88 -15.62
N ARG A 58 28.82 -46.51 -16.91
CA ARG A 58 28.99 -47.48 -18.01
C ARG A 58 30.45 -47.62 -18.43
N ASP A 59 31.15 -46.50 -18.50
CA ASP A 59 32.47 -46.41 -19.13
C ASP A 59 33.63 -46.53 -18.11
N ALA A 60 33.38 -46.31 -16.82
CA ALA A 60 34.37 -46.40 -15.74
C ALA A 60 34.05 -47.53 -14.74
N GLN A 61 35.09 -48.21 -14.23
CA GLN A 61 34.97 -49.13 -13.09
C GLN A 61 34.90 -48.39 -11.72
N GLY A 62 35.16 -47.08 -11.71
CA GLY A 62 34.98 -46.20 -10.55
C GLY A 62 33.54 -45.65 -10.50
N GLY A 63 33.01 -45.43 -9.30
CA GLY A 63 31.61 -45.00 -9.13
C GLY A 63 31.38 -43.59 -9.70
N ALA A 64 30.20 -43.34 -10.30
CA ALA A 64 29.88 -42.05 -10.91
C ALA A 64 30.01 -40.84 -9.98
N LEU A 65 29.89 -41.02 -8.66
CA LEU A 65 30.01 -39.95 -7.67
C LEU A 65 31.48 -39.54 -7.41
N GLU A 66 32.45 -40.37 -7.81
CA GLU A 66 33.88 -40.10 -7.66
C GLU A 66 34.48 -39.41 -8.90
N ASP A 67 33.71 -39.30 -9.99
CA ASP A 67 34.15 -38.67 -11.23
C ASP A 67 34.13 -37.13 -11.09
N PRO A 68 35.27 -36.45 -11.36
CA PRO A 68 35.35 -35.00 -11.22
C PRO A 68 34.33 -34.22 -12.06
N LEU A 69 33.95 -34.72 -13.26
CA LEU A 69 32.98 -34.03 -14.12
C LEU A 69 31.57 -34.14 -13.55
N VAL A 70 31.20 -35.32 -13.03
CA VAL A 70 29.91 -35.52 -12.36
C VAL A 70 29.84 -34.69 -11.08
N HIS A 71 30.91 -34.70 -10.27
CA HIS A 71 30.99 -33.88 -9.07
C HIS A 71 30.88 -32.38 -9.39
N ASP A 72 31.56 -31.88 -10.43
CA ASP A 72 31.47 -30.47 -10.85
C ASP A 72 30.06 -30.10 -11.35
N LEU A 73 29.38 -31.00 -12.06
CA LEU A 73 28.00 -30.77 -12.54
C LEU A 73 26.99 -30.65 -11.40
N ILE A 74 27.24 -31.37 -10.31
CA ILE A 74 26.34 -31.49 -9.16
C ILE A 74 26.62 -30.40 -8.11
N SER A 75 27.90 -30.11 -7.86
CA SER A 75 28.36 -29.20 -6.82
C SER A 75 28.46 -27.75 -7.27
N ASN A 76 28.79 -27.48 -8.54
CA ASN A 76 29.17 -26.15 -8.96
C ASN A 76 27.93 -25.33 -9.40
N ASN A 77 27.60 -24.31 -8.60
CA ASN A 77 26.60 -23.27 -8.89
C ASN A 77 25.14 -23.75 -9.03
N ASN A 78 24.84 -24.95 -8.53
CA ASN A 78 23.50 -25.51 -8.55
C ASN A 78 22.69 -25.09 -7.31
N ASN A 79 21.50 -24.53 -7.52
CA ASN A 79 20.58 -24.10 -6.46
C ASN A 79 19.44 -25.09 -6.18
N ILE A 80 19.44 -26.24 -6.86
CA ILE A 80 18.43 -27.30 -6.72
C ILE A 80 18.84 -28.19 -5.53
N PRO A 81 18.03 -28.28 -4.47
CA PRO A 81 18.31 -29.17 -3.36
C PRO A 81 18.02 -30.61 -3.75
N PHE A 82 18.93 -31.53 -3.43
CA PHE A 82 18.75 -32.95 -3.75
C PHE A 82 19.35 -33.88 -2.68
N ILE A 83 18.89 -35.12 -2.68
CA ILE A 83 19.41 -36.26 -1.91
C ILE A 83 19.52 -37.43 -2.88
N ILE A 84 20.71 -38.03 -2.96
CA ILE A 84 20.98 -39.24 -3.72
C ILE A 84 21.03 -40.40 -2.75
N THR A 85 20.28 -41.45 -3.03
CA THR A 85 20.22 -42.65 -2.18
C THR A 85 20.52 -43.91 -2.97
N ASN A 86 20.92 -44.97 -2.28
CA ASN A 86 20.89 -46.33 -2.82
C ASN A 86 19.46 -46.92 -2.72
N GLN A 87 19.33 -48.21 -3.05
CA GLN A 87 18.03 -48.91 -3.05
C GLN A 87 17.41 -49.06 -1.66
N ASP A 88 18.24 -49.10 -0.63
CA ASP A 88 17.84 -49.21 0.77
C ASP A 88 17.54 -47.84 1.41
N LEU A 89 17.51 -46.78 0.59
CA LEU A 89 17.34 -45.37 1.00
C LEU A 89 18.47 -44.84 1.89
N GLU A 90 19.65 -45.45 1.86
CA GLU A 90 20.84 -44.90 2.49
C GLU A 90 21.38 -43.75 1.65
N VAL A 91 21.71 -42.63 2.32
CA VAL A 91 22.17 -41.41 1.66
C VAL A 91 23.61 -41.57 1.19
N LEU A 92 23.83 -41.37 -0.10
CA LEU A 92 25.15 -41.40 -0.73
C LEU A 92 25.74 -39.99 -0.84
N GLU A 93 24.90 -39.03 -1.28
CA GLU A 93 25.29 -37.63 -1.43
C GLU A 93 24.06 -36.74 -1.22
N SER A 94 24.26 -35.53 -0.69
CA SER A 94 23.18 -34.55 -0.54
C SER A 94 23.69 -33.13 -0.76
N HIS A 95 22.81 -32.25 -1.22
CA HIS A 95 23.13 -30.84 -1.47
C HIS A 95 22.00 -29.92 -1.06
N LEU A 96 22.35 -28.79 -0.43
CA LEU A 96 21.41 -27.80 0.10
C LEU A 96 20.35 -28.39 1.07
N VAL A 97 20.68 -29.54 1.68
CA VAL A 97 19.92 -30.18 2.77
C VAL A 97 20.79 -30.15 4.03
N PRO A 98 20.31 -29.56 5.15
CA PRO A 98 21.07 -29.51 6.39
C PRO A 98 21.38 -30.91 6.98
N ASP A 99 22.59 -31.11 7.50
CA ASP A 99 23.06 -32.38 8.09
C ASP A 99 22.11 -32.94 9.17
N ARG A 100 21.54 -32.05 10.00
CA ARG A 100 20.50 -32.42 11.00
C ARG A 100 19.30 -33.17 10.41
N ILE A 101 19.01 -33.00 9.12
CA ILE A 101 17.93 -33.71 8.43
C ILE A 101 18.42 -35.09 7.97
N ILE A 102 19.67 -35.16 7.50
CA ILE A 102 20.32 -36.39 7.03
C ILE A 102 20.56 -37.36 8.19
N ASP A 103 21.02 -36.86 9.35
CA ASP A 103 21.37 -37.65 10.53
C ASP A 103 20.16 -38.22 11.31
N HIS A 104 18.94 -37.78 10.96
CA HIS A 104 17.71 -38.14 11.66
C HIS A 104 16.75 -38.90 10.71
N PRO A 105 16.55 -40.22 10.90
CA PRO A 105 15.77 -41.05 9.97
C PRO A 105 14.36 -40.53 9.66
N ASP A 106 13.66 -40.02 10.68
CA ASP A 106 12.30 -39.48 10.52
C ASP A 106 12.29 -38.15 9.72
N LEU A 107 13.30 -37.29 9.93
CA LEU A 107 13.41 -36.02 9.22
C LEU A 107 13.84 -36.25 7.77
N LEU A 108 14.78 -37.17 7.54
CA LEU A 108 15.21 -37.60 6.23
C LEU A 108 14.03 -38.14 5.42
N ARG A 109 13.23 -39.04 6.00
CA ARG A 109 12.06 -39.62 5.34
C ARG A 109 11.05 -38.56 4.94
N ARG A 110 10.73 -37.62 5.84
CA ARG A 110 9.85 -36.48 5.52
C ARG A 110 10.41 -35.59 4.42
N GLN A 111 11.72 -35.40 4.38
CA GLN A 111 12.38 -34.60 3.36
C GLN A 111 12.35 -35.29 1.98
N ILE A 112 12.55 -36.61 1.94
CA ILE A 112 12.42 -37.45 0.73
C ILE A 112 10.98 -37.43 0.21
N GLU A 113 9.99 -37.61 1.09
CA GLU A 113 8.56 -37.52 0.76
C GLU A 113 8.23 -36.15 0.18
N ARG A 114 8.71 -35.07 0.81
CA ARG A 114 8.54 -33.70 0.31
C ARG A 114 9.17 -33.50 -1.07
N PHE A 115 10.36 -34.03 -1.32
CA PHE A 115 10.99 -33.94 -2.65
C PHE A 115 10.20 -34.73 -3.69
N THR A 116 9.67 -35.89 -3.33
CA THR A 116 8.82 -36.72 -4.20
C THR A 116 7.50 -36.03 -4.54
N GLU A 117 6.91 -35.27 -3.60
CA GLU A 117 5.74 -34.43 -3.85
C GLU A 117 6.07 -33.22 -4.75
N GLU A 118 7.27 -32.64 -4.58
CA GLU A 118 7.70 -31.48 -5.37
C GLU A 118 8.04 -31.87 -6.82
N ASN A 119 8.73 -32.99 -7.04
CA ASN A 119 9.13 -33.53 -8.34
C ASN A 119 9.23 -35.08 -8.33
N PRO A 120 9.00 -35.76 -9.46
CA PRO A 120 9.17 -37.20 -9.55
C PRO A 120 10.64 -37.59 -9.31
N PRO A 121 10.94 -38.56 -8.42
CA PRO A 121 12.29 -39.07 -8.21
C PRO A 121 12.88 -39.66 -9.49
N LEU A 122 14.18 -39.47 -9.70
CA LEU A 122 14.85 -39.91 -10.92
C LEU A 122 15.82 -41.07 -10.61
N PRO A 123 15.54 -42.29 -11.09
CA PRO A 123 16.45 -43.43 -10.92
C PRO A 123 17.62 -43.34 -11.91
N VAL A 124 18.81 -43.73 -11.44
CA VAL A 124 20.07 -43.83 -12.20
C VAL A 124 20.49 -45.30 -12.17
N ARG A 125 20.43 -45.98 -13.31
CA ARG A 125 20.67 -47.43 -13.37
C ARG A 125 22.13 -47.76 -13.68
N PHE A 126 22.63 -48.84 -13.10
CA PHE A 126 23.95 -49.39 -13.45
C PHE A 126 23.81 -50.45 -14.53
N TRP A 127 24.76 -50.52 -15.47
CA TRP A 127 24.72 -51.49 -16.57
C TRP A 127 25.08 -52.92 -16.09
N TRP A 128 25.96 -53.05 -15.10
CA TRP A 128 26.50 -54.35 -14.65
C TRP A 128 25.66 -55.06 -13.56
N SER A 129 24.63 -54.41 -13.01
CA SER A 129 23.72 -55.04 -12.03
C SER A 129 22.32 -54.45 -12.17
N ALA A 130 21.32 -55.31 -12.39
CA ALA A 130 19.91 -54.91 -12.39
C ALA A 130 19.42 -54.52 -10.98
N ASP A 131 20.12 -55.03 -9.95
CA ASP A 131 19.80 -54.90 -8.53
C ASP A 131 20.65 -53.83 -7.84
N HIS A 132 21.34 -52.94 -8.57
CA HIS A 132 21.91 -51.74 -7.97
C HIS A 132 21.49 -50.53 -8.82
N TYR A 133 20.86 -49.53 -8.20
CA TYR A 133 20.52 -48.25 -8.81
C TYR A 133 20.55 -47.15 -7.74
N HIS A 134 20.86 -45.92 -8.16
CA HIS A 134 20.73 -44.76 -7.29
C HIS A 134 19.40 -44.05 -7.58
N ILE A 135 18.83 -43.39 -6.58
CA ILE A 135 17.63 -42.57 -6.75
C ILE A 135 17.97 -41.14 -6.37
N ILE A 136 17.70 -40.21 -7.28
CA ILE A 136 17.82 -38.77 -7.05
C ILE A 136 16.46 -38.23 -6.63
N PHE A 137 16.37 -37.82 -5.36
CA PHE A 137 15.25 -37.06 -4.83
C PHE A 137 15.60 -35.58 -4.86
N TYR A 138 14.81 -34.74 -5.53
CA TYR A 138 15.14 -33.31 -5.68
C TYR A 138 13.93 -32.39 -5.50
N GLY A 139 14.16 -31.26 -4.84
CA GLY A 139 13.15 -30.24 -4.60
C GLY A 139 13.23 -29.08 -5.59
N LYS A 140 12.38 -28.08 -5.39
CA LYS A 140 12.43 -26.79 -6.10
C LYS A 140 13.55 -25.92 -5.53
N SER A 141 14.30 -25.24 -6.40
CA SER A 141 15.33 -24.31 -5.95
C SER A 141 14.77 -23.16 -5.12
N ARG A 142 15.66 -22.48 -4.37
CA ARG A 142 15.28 -21.25 -3.64
C ARG A 142 14.78 -20.16 -4.59
N LEU A 143 15.37 -20.06 -5.79
CA LEU A 143 14.98 -19.08 -6.81
C LEU A 143 13.58 -19.39 -7.35
N LEU A 144 13.31 -20.65 -7.68
CA LEU A 144 12.00 -21.08 -8.16
C LEU A 144 10.92 -20.86 -7.08
N LYS A 145 11.21 -21.20 -5.83
CA LYS A 145 10.33 -20.89 -4.68
C LYS A 145 10.07 -19.39 -4.56
N SER A 146 11.11 -18.55 -4.65
CA SER A 146 10.97 -17.09 -4.61
C SER A 146 10.07 -16.57 -5.74
N LEU A 147 10.19 -17.12 -6.95
CA LEU A 147 9.39 -16.72 -8.11
C LEU A 147 7.91 -17.09 -7.95
N TYR A 148 7.59 -18.18 -7.25
CA TYR A 148 6.21 -18.52 -6.90
C TYR A 148 5.59 -17.57 -5.87
N TYR A 149 6.40 -17.04 -4.92
CA TYR A 149 5.90 -16.10 -3.91
C TYR A 149 5.88 -14.64 -4.38
N PHE A 150 6.71 -14.29 -5.37
CA PHE A 150 6.82 -12.92 -5.89
C PHE A 150 5.48 -12.29 -6.31
N PRO A 151 4.55 -12.99 -6.99
CA PRO A 151 3.22 -12.48 -7.30
C PRO A 151 2.43 -11.96 -6.08
N TYR A 152 2.53 -12.64 -4.93
CA TYR A 152 1.81 -12.24 -3.72
C TYR A 152 2.39 -10.96 -3.11
N VAL A 153 3.71 -10.83 -3.10
CA VAL A 153 4.39 -9.60 -2.66
C VAL A 153 4.01 -8.43 -3.57
N GLN A 154 3.98 -8.67 -4.88
CA GLN A 154 3.57 -7.66 -5.86
C GLN A 154 2.11 -7.22 -5.65
N LEU A 155 1.19 -8.16 -5.42
CA LEU A 155 -0.21 -7.82 -5.12
C LEU A 155 -0.32 -6.98 -3.85
N LEU A 156 0.41 -7.32 -2.79
CA LEU A 156 0.44 -6.53 -1.56
C LEU A 156 0.87 -5.08 -1.84
N VAL A 157 1.95 -4.89 -2.59
CA VAL A 157 2.46 -3.55 -2.95
C VAL A 157 1.43 -2.79 -3.78
N ILE A 158 0.82 -3.43 -4.78
CA ILE A 158 -0.25 -2.82 -5.59
C ILE A 158 -1.42 -2.38 -4.71
N THR A 159 -1.88 -3.24 -3.79
CA THR A 159 -2.97 -2.92 -2.86
C THR A 159 -2.64 -1.69 -2.01
N VAL A 160 -1.43 -1.60 -1.46
CA VAL A 160 -0.99 -0.43 -0.69
C VAL A 160 -1.08 0.85 -1.53
N PHE A 161 -0.56 0.83 -2.77
CA PHE A 161 -0.65 1.99 -3.67
C PHE A 161 -2.08 2.36 -4.05
N VAL A 162 -2.95 1.38 -4.27
CA VAL A 162 -4.38 1.61 -4.55
C VAL A 162 -5.07 2.28 -3.36
N VAL A 163 -4.81 1.80 -2.14
CA VAL A 163 -5.38 2.40 -0.91
C VAL A 163 -4.90 3.84 -0.71
N LEU A 164 -3.60 4.08 -0.86
CA LEU A 164 -3.04 5.44 -0.75
C LEU A 164 -3.61 6.36 -1.83
N GLY A 165 -3.71 5.88 -3.07
CA GLY A 165 -4.33 6.61 -4.17
C GLY A 165 -5.80 6.94 -3.90
N PHE A 166 -6.55 5.99 -3.33
CA PHE A 166 -7.95 6.20 -2.94
C PHE A 166 -8.08 7.27 -1.84
N ILE A 167 -7.27 7.20 -0.78
CA ILE A 167 -7.28 8.19 0.31
C ILE A 167 -6.95 9.58 -0.23
N ALA A 168 -5.90 9.71 -1.03
CA ALA A 168 -5.49 10.98 -1.64
C ALA A 168 -6.60 11.55 -2.54
N PHE A 169 -7.23 10.71 -3.37
CA PHE A 169 -8.34 11.13 -4.23
C PHE A 169 -9.55 11.58 -3.41
N ARG A 170 -9.94 10.81 -2.39
CA ARG A 170 -11.08 11.12 -1.54
C ARG A 170 -10.87 12.42 -0.76
N SER A 171 -9.66 12.62 -0.22
CA SER A 171 -9.27 13.87 0.44
C SER A 171 -9.38 15.05 -0.52
N SER A 172 -8.77 14.94 -1.71
CA SER A 172 -8.81 16.02 -2.70
C SER A 172 -10.23 16.39 -3.12
N LYS A 173 -11.14 15.40 -3.24
CA LYS A 173 -12.55 15.65 -3.57
C LYS A 173 -13.30 16.37 -2.46
N HIS A 174 -13.05 16.00 -1.21
CA HIS A 174 -13.63 16.69 -0.06
C HIS A 174 -13.14 18.14 0.04
N ASP A 175 -11.84 18.37 -0.18
CA ASP A 175 -11.26 19.72 -0.15
C ASP A 175 -11.80 20.62 -1.29
N GLU A 176 -11.99 20.04 -2.49
CA GLU A 176 -12.61 20.73 -3.62
C GLU A 176 -14.03 21.17 -3.28
N GLN A 177 -14.85 20.28 -2.72
CA GLN A 177 -16.22 20.61 -2.29
C GLN A 177 -16.21 21.68 -1.20
N ASN A 178 -15.37 21.54 -0.17
CA ASN A 178 -15.30 22.50 0.93
C ASN A 178 -14.93 23.91 0.42
N ARG A 179 -14.01 24.01 -0.55
CA ARG A 179 -13.67 25.29 -1.20
C ARG A 179 -14.85 25.89 -1.97
N VAL A 180 -15.62 25.07 -2.68
CA VAL A 180 -16.82 25.53 -3.39
C VAL A 180 -17.87 26.05 -2.40
N TRP A 181 -18.10 25.34 -1.30
CA TRP A 181 -19.03 25.77 -0.24
C TRP A 181 -18.60 27.07 0.43
N ILE A 182 -17.31 27.23 0.74
CA ILE A 182 -16.74 28.48 1.27
C ILE A 182 -16.93 29.63 0.26
N GLY A 183 -16.68 29.37 -1.02
CA GLY A 183 -16.87 30.35 -2.09
C GLY A 183 -18.33 30.80 -2.22
N LEU A 184 -19.27 29.85 -2.23
CA LEU A 184 -20.70 30.14 -2.27
C LEU A 184 -21.14 30.96 -1.05
N ALA A 185 -20.71 30.58 0.15
CA ALA A 185 -21.03 31.32 1.37
C ALA A 185 -20.57 32.79 1.31
N LYS A 186 -19.36 33.04 0.81
CA LYS A 186 -18.84 34.41 0.66
C LYS A 186 -19.61 35.21 -0.39
N GLU A 187 -19.89 34.61 -1.54
CA GLU A 187 -20.63 35.27 -2.63
C GLU A 187 -22.06 35.58 -2.20
N THR A 188 -22.76 34.62 -1.58
CA THR A 188 -24.11 34.84 -1.04
C THR A 188 -24.11 35.90 0.06
N ALA A 189 -23.12 35.92 0.95
CA ALA A 189 -22.99 36.97 1.95
C ALA A 189 -22.83 38.36 1.30
N HIS A 190 -21.99 38.46 0.27
CA HIS A 190 -21.82 39.70 -0.47
C HIS A 190 -23.14 40.13 -1.15
N GLN A 191 -23.83 39.20 -1.80
CA GLN A 191 -25.12 39.44 -2.46
C GLN A 191 -26.23 39.82 -1.49
N LEU A 192 -26.23 39.30 -0.25
CA LEU A 192 -27.19 39.68 0.79
C LEU A 192 -26.82 41.01 1.46
N GLY A 193 -25.54 41.39 1.51
CA GLY A 193 -25.07 42.62 2.14
C GLY A 193 -25.63 43.89 1.47
N THR A 194 -25.65 43.93 0.14
CA THR A 194 -26.17 45.07 -0.65
C THR A 194 -27.66 45.38 -0.40
N PRO A 195 -28.60 44.44 -0.53
CA PRO A 195 -30.02 44.70 -0.24
C PRO A 195 -30.28 44.95 1.24
N THR A 196 -29.53 44.31 2.15
CA THR A 196 -29.65 44.60 3.59
C THR A 196 -29.25 46.05 3.90
N SER A 197 -28.20 46.55 3.25
CA SER A 197 -27.77 47.95 3.40
C SER A 197 -28.78 48.95 2.82
N SER A 198 -29.45 48.62 1.71
CA SER A 198 -30.51 49.49 1.17
C SER A 198 -31.74 49.53 2.09
N LEU A 199 -32.09 48.43 2.75
CA LEU A 199 -33.16 48.38 3.75
C LEU A 199 -32.87 49.27 4.97
N LEU A 200 -31.61 49.38 5.41
CA LEU A 200 -31.24 50.36 6.44
C LEU A 200 -31.51 51.81 6.00
N GLY A 201 -31.29 52.13 4.73
CA GLY A 201 -31.65 53.44 4.16
C GLY A 201 -33.16 53.70 4.22
N TRP A 202 -33.98 52.67 3.95
CA TRP A 202 -35.44 52.76 4.10
C TRP A 202 -35.87 52.93 5.56
N ILE A 203 -35.21 52.28 6.51
CA ILE A 203 -35.45 52.50 7.95
C ILE A 203 -35.16 53.95 8.35
N GLU A 204 -34.05 54.52 7.86
CA GLU A 204 -33.70 55.92 8.16
C GLU A 204 -34.74 56.89 7.57
N TYR A 205 -35.21 56.62 6.36
CA TYR A 205 -36.31 57.37 5.76
C TYR A 205 -37.60 57.24 6.59
N LEU A 206 -38.00 56.04 6.99
CA LEU A 206 -39.20 55.78 7.79
C LEU A 206 -39.15 56.48 9.16
N ARG A 207 -37.97 56.62 9.75
CA ARG A 207 -37.79 57.36 11.02
C ARG A 207 -38.21 58.83 10.89
N THR A 208 -38.16 59.41 9.68
CA THR A 208 -38.60 60.79 9.42
C THR A 208 -40.11 60.93 9.13
N GLN A 209 -40.82 59.82 8.96
CA GLN A 209 -42.25 59.79 8.63
C GLN A 209 -43.11 59.65 9.90
N GLN A 210 -44.38 60.04 9.81
CA GLN A 210 -45.36 59.84 10.89
C GLN A 210 -45.88 58.39 10.92
N VAL A 211 -44.99 57.45 11.19
CA VAL A 211 -45.29 56.02 11.40
C VAL A 211 -44.97 55.62 12.84
N ASP A 212 -45.45 54.46 13.27
CA ASP A 212 -45.14 53.90 14.59
C ASP A 212 -43.64 53.65 14.73
N GLN A 213 -42.99 54.48 15.55
CA GLN A 213 -41.54 54.44 15.76
C GLN A 213 -41.09 53.16 16.49
N SER A 214 -41.97 52.54 17.29
CA SER A 214 -41.63 51.29 17.98
C SER A 214 -41.41 50.14 16.98
N ALA A 215 -42.22 50.09 15.92
CA ALA A 215 -42.07 49.12 14.85
C ALA A 215 -40.79 49.37 14.03
N VAL A 216 -40.46 50.64 13.75
CA VAL A 216 -39.21 51.01 13.04
C VAL A 216 -37.97 50.59 13.84
N GLU A 217 -37.98 50.78 15.16
CA GLU A 217 -36.89 50.34 16.05
C GLU A 217 -36.73 48.81 16.07
N GLU A 218 -37.82 48.04 16.10
CA GLU A 218 -37.74 46.57 16.03
C GLU A 218 -37.21 46.10 14.67
N MET A 219 -37.67 46.67 13.56
CA MET A 219 -37.12 46.35 12.23
C MET A 219 -35.63 46.67 12.12
N GLN A 220 -35.18 47.76 12.74
CA GLN A 220 -33.76 48.10 12.79
C GLN A 220 -32.95 47.05 13.58
N LYS A 221 -33.49 46.55 14.70
CA LYS A 221 -32.84 45.48 15.47
C LYS A 221 -32.69 44.21 14.63
N ASP A 222 -33.73 43.81 13.90
CA ASP A 222 -33.69 42.64 13.01
C ASP A 222 -32.68 42.80 11.88
N LEU A 223 -32.66 43.95 11.20
CA LEU A 223 -31.68 44.25 10.16
C LEU A 223 -30.24 44.25 10.70
N THR A 224 -30.04 44.82 11.89
CA THR A 224 -28.73 44.82 12.55
C THR A 224 -28.27 43.39 12.86
N HIS A 225 -29.19 42.52 13.29
CA HIS A 225 -28.89 41.13 13.52
C HIS A 225 -28.56 40.40 12.21
N LEU A 226 -29.34 40.63 11.15
CA LEU A 226 -29.12 40.04 9.83
C LEU A 226 -27.76 40.46 9.25
N MET A 227 -27.36 41.72 9.37
CA MET A 227 -26.02 42.16 8.97
C MET A 227 -24.90 41.44 9.73
N LYS A 228 -25.07 41.19 11.03
CA LYS A 228 -24.08 40.41 11.80
C LYS A 228 -23.97 38.98 11.28
N ILE A 229 -25.08 38.37 10.87
CA ILE A 229 -25.10 37.04 10.27
C ILE A 229 -24.35 37.10 8.92
N VAL A 230 -24.71 38.03 8.04
CA VAL A 230 -24.07 38.23 6.73
C VAL A 230 -22.55 38.47 6.87
N ASP A 231 -22.12 39.32 7.81
CA ASP A 231 -20.70 39.56 8.09
C ASP A 231 -19.96 38.29 8.57
N ARG A 232 -20.61 37.44 9.38
CA ARG A 232 -20.01 36.16 9.76
C ARG A 232 -19.88 35.22 8.57
N PHE A 233 -20.88 35.16 7.70
CA PHE A 233 -20.83 34.34 6.48
C PHE A 233 -19.74 34.82 5.50
N SER A 234 -19.52 36.12 5.36
CA SER A 234 -18.45 36.67 4.49
C SER A 234 -17.04 36.31 4.99
N LYS A 235 -16.89 36.06 6.29
CA LYS A 235 -15.65 35.67 6.96
C LYS A 235 -15.44 34.15 7.02
N ILE A 236 -16.38 33.32 6.56
CA ILE A 236 -16.19 31.87 6.54
C ILE A 236 -14.98 31.54 5.66
N GLY A 237 -13.99 30.82 6.21
CA GLY A 237 -12.79 30.43 5.49
C GLY A 237 -11.83 31.59 5.15
N SER A 238 -11.92 32.74 5.83
CA SER A 238 -10.81 33.70 5.84
C SER A 238 -9.72 33.21 6.79
N GLU A 239 -8.46 33.28 6.37
CA GLU A 239 -7.33 33.08 7.28
C GLU A 239 -7.35 34.17 8.34
N THR A 240 -7.23 33.78 9.61
CA THR A 240 -7.17 34.74 10.71
C THR A 240 -5.73 35.22 10.82
N PRO A 241 -5.45 36.53 10.64
CA PRO A 241 -4.10 37.04 10.78
C PRO A 241 -3.64 36.85 12.22
N LEU A 242 -2.53 36.15 12.42
CA LEU A 242 -1.94 35.97 13.73
C LEU A 242 -1.03 37.17 14.03
N THR A 243 -1.36 37.91 15.08
CA THR A 243 -0.56 39.02 15.59
C THR A 243 0.07 38.63 16.94
N PRO A 244 1.33 39.00 17.21
CA PRO A 244 1.89 38.88 18.56
C PRO A 244 0.98 39.60 19.56
N ALA A 245 0.60 38.92 20.64
CA ALA A 245 -0.26 39.48 21.69
C ALA A 245 0.20 38.97 23.06
N ASN A 246 0.03 39.81 24.08
CA ASN A 246 0.28 39.40 25.46
C ASN A 246 -0.85 38.49 25.95
N ILE A 247 -0.51 37.25 26.30
CA ILE A 247 -1.48 36.24 26.75
C ILE A 247 -2.27 36.75 27.96
N ASN A 248 -1.62 37.45 28.90
CA ASN A 248 -2.28 37.93 30.10
C ASN A 248 -3.32 39.01 29.82
N GLU A 249 -3.07 39.87 28.83
CA GLU A 249 -4.03 40.88 28.39
C GLU A 249 -5.23 40.22 27.70
N VAL A 250 -4.98 39.29 26.76
CA VAL A 250 -6.06 38.59 26.02
C VAL A 250 -6.96 37.76 26.95
N VAL A 251 -6.37 37.05 27.91
CA VAL A 251 -7.13 36.28 28.89
C VAL A 251 -7.85 37.22 29.87
N GLY A 252 -7.21 38.31 30.31
CA GLY A 252 -7.83 39.32 31.16
C GLY A 252 -9.05 39.99 30.53
N GLU A 253 -8.96 40.39 29.26
CA GLU A 253 -10.08 40.93 28.50
C GLU A 253 -11.24 39.92 28.37
N SER A 254 -10.89 38.66 28.10
CA SER A 254 -11.87 37.57 28.01
C SER A 254 -12.60 37.36 29.35
N VAL A 255 -11.86 37.33 30.45
CA VAL A 255 -12.40 37.23 31.82
C VAL A 255 -13.35 38.39 32.13
N MET A 256 -12.95 39.62 31.82
CA MET A 256 -13.78 40.81 32.03
C MET A 256 -15.06 40.79 31.20
N TYR A 257 -14.97 40.31 29.96
CA TYR A 257 -16.13 40.12 29.09
C TYR A 257 -17.12 39.11 29.68
N PHE A 258 -16.64 37.94 30.10
CA PHE A 258 -17.50 36.92 30.71
C PHE A 258 -18.09 37.40 32.03
N ARG A 259 -17.35 38.15 32.86
CA ARG A 259 -17.83 38.70 34.14
C ARG A 259 -19.13 39.50 34.03
N LYS A 260 -19.36 40.17 32.90
CA LYS A 260 -20.60 40.92 32.62
C LYS A 260 -21.80 40.04 32.26
N ARG A 261 -21.57 38.76 31.95
CA ARG A 261 -22.56 37.81 31.42
C ARG A 261 -22.74 36.56 32.25
N ILE A 262 -21.85 36.27 33.21
CA ILE A 262 -22.02 35.14 34.11
C ILE A 262 -23.17 35.39 35.10
N PRO A 263 -23.93 34.34 35.46
CA PRO A 263 -24.96 34.42 36.48
C PRO A 263 -24.40 34.85 37.84
N ARG A 264 -25.22 35.53 38.66
CA ARG A 264 -24.80 36.11 39.95
C ARG A 264 -24.24 35.11 40.97
N ASN A 265 -24.49 33.81 40.79
CA ASN A 265 -24.02 32.74 41.66
C ASN A 265 -22.68 32.12 41.19
N VAL A 266 -22.04 32.68 40.16
CA VAL A 266 -20.76 32.19 39.64
C VAL A 266 -19.70 33.27 39.81
N THR A 267 -18.59 32.93 40.48
CA THR A 267 -17.40 33.79 40.62
C THR A 267 -16.33 33.36 39.62
N LEU A 268 -15.87 34.29 38.78
CA LEU A 268 -14.70 34.11 37.91
C LEU A 268 -13.50 34.82 38.54
N ASP A 269 -12.46 34.06 38.85
CA ASP A 269 -11.18 34.55 39.37
C ASP A 269 -10.05 34.36 38.34
N TYR A 270 -9.19 35.35 38.21
CA TYR A 270 -8.04 35.35 37.29
C TYR A 270 -6.93 36.20 37.89
N ASN A 271 -5.86 35.52 38.32
CA ASN A 271 -4.62 36.12 38.81
C ASN A 271 -3.64 36.09 37.63
N GLY A 272 -3.51 37.21 36.93
CA GLY A 272 -2.71 37.33 35.71
C GLY A 272 -1.31 36.76 35.82
#